data_AF-A0A202DIB1-F1
#
_entry.id   AF-A0A202DIB1-F1
#
_cell.length_a   1.000
_cell.length_b   1.000
_cell.length_c   1.000
_cell.angle_alpha   90.00
_cell.angle_beta   90.00
_cell.angle_gamma   90.00
#
_symmetry.space_group_name_H-M   'P 1'
#
loop_
_entity.id
_entity.type
_entity.pdbx_description
1 polymer ?
#
loop_
_entity_poly.entity_id
_entity_poly.type
_entity_poly.pdbx_seq_one_letter_code
_entity_poly.pdbx_strand_id
1 'polypeptide(L)'
;MLTVEDASTVSEYDVVIFADASVDGAEPFFFKKIKIGSESPLGFSSHHIEPEGVMAMAKDLFAAQTQSYVMGIRGYEFDEFGERLSDRAQNNLLEAIDFVERCFRTKKFPNSFNTNIN
;
A
#
# COMPACT_ATOMS: atom_id res chain seq x y z
N MET A 1 2.35 -9.21 6.63
CA MET A 1 2.63 -10.15 5.51
C MET A 1 1.30 -10.56 4.92
N LEU A 2 1.16 -10.51 3.60
CA LEU A 2 -0.08 -10.88 2.92
C LEU A 2 -0.13 -12.38 2.64
N THR A 3 -1.35 -12.90 2.61
CA THR A 3 -1.73 -14.31 2.49
C THR A 3 -2.74 -14.51 1.37
N VAL A 4 -3.04 -15.76 1.01
CA VAL A 4 -4.04 -16.05 -0.03
C VAL A 4 -5.44 -15.71 0.44
N GLU A 5 -5.69 -15.82 1.74
CA GLU A 5 -6.97 -15.51 2.40
C GLU A 5 -7.31 -14.02 2.29
N ASP A 6 -6.29 -13.15 2.22
CA ASP A 6 -6.50 -11.72 2.02
C ASP A 6 -7.20 -11.40 0.70
N ALA A 7 -7.12 -12.28 -0.31
CA ALA A 7 -7.85 -12.11 -1.57
C ALA A 7 -9.37 -12.10 -1.37
N SER A 8 -9.88 -12.88 -0.42
CA SER A 8 -11.30 -12.87 -0.04
C SER A 8 -11.64 -11.54 0.61
N THR A 9 -10.87 -11.15 1.64
CA THR A 9 -11.09 -9.91 2.39
C THR A 9 -11.10 -8.68 1.48
N VAL A 10 -10.11 -8.53 0.59
CA VAL A 10 -10.04 -7.35 -0.28
C VAL A 10 -11.18 -7.30 -1.30
N SER A 11 -11.72 -8.45 -1.70
CA SER A 11 -12.83 -8.53 -2.66
C SER A 11 -14.14 -7.94 -2.14
N GLU A 12 -14.27 -7.82 -0.81
CA GLU A 12 -15.46 -7.29 -0.14
C GLU A 12 -15.51 -5.75 -0.08
N TYR A 13 -14.44 -5.06 -0.51
CA TYR A 13 -14.32 -3.61 -0.42
C TYR A 13 -14.19 -2.94 -1.79
N ASP A 14 -14.72 -1.71 -1.90
CA ASP A 14 -14.58 -0.89 -3.11
C ASP A 14 -13.14 -0.38 -3.31
N VAL A 15 -12.44 -0.10 -2.22
CA VAL A 15 -11.09 0.48 -2.22
C VAL A 15 -10.24 -0.18 -1.13
N VAL A 16 -9.02 -0.59 -1.49
CA VAL A 16 -8.01 -1.14 -0.58
C VAL A 16 -6.69 -0.39 -0.73
N ILE A 17 -6.05 -0.08 0.40
CA ILE A 17 -4.72 0.52 0.44
C ILE A 17 -3.80 -0.41 1.23
N PHE A 18 -2.79 -0.94 0.56
CA PHE A 18 -1.71 -1.71 1.19
C PHE A 18 -0.64 -0.73 1.67
N ALA A 19 -0.50 -0.56 2.98
CA ALA A 19 0.44 0.37 3.58
C ALA A 19 1.57 -0.37 4.30
N ASP A 20 2.80 0.05 4.08
CA ASP A 20 3.97 -0.48 4.79
C ASP A 20 5.01 0.62 5.04
N ALA A 21 5.88 0.39 6.01
CA ALA A 21 7.07 1.20 6.21
C ALA A 21 8.07 0.94 5.07
N SER A 22 8.72 1.99 4.60
CA SER A 22 9.70 1.91 3.51
C SER A 22 11.04 2.48 3.95
N VAL A 23 12.10 1.70 3.78
CA VAL A 23 13.47 2.09 4.14
C VAL A 23 14.04 3.13 3.15
N ASP A 24 13.65 3.02 1.88
CA ASP A 24 14.21 3.77 0.75
C ASP A 24 13.17 4.57 -0.06
N GLY A 25 11.90 4.56 0.37
CA GLY A 25 10.79 5.26 -0.29
C GLY A 25 10.88 6.78 -0.23
N ALA A 26 10.11 7.45 -1.09
CA ALA A 26 10.05 8.91 -1.11
C ALA A 26 9.41 9.48 0.17
N GLU A 27 9.92 10.62 0.64
CA GLU A 27 9.46 11.27 1.87
C GLU A 27 8.43 12.38 1.60
N PRO A 28 7.39 12.54 2.45
CA PRO A 28 7.02 11.68 3.59
C PRO A 28 6.52 10.28 3.23
N PHE A 29 5.84 10.14 2.11
CA PHE A 29 5.33 8.85 1.64
C PHE A 29 5.14 8.90 0.13
N PHE A 30 5.02 7.72 -0.48
CA PHE A 30 4.48 7.59 -1.83
C PHE A 30 3.14 6.88 -1.80
N PHE A 31 2.31 7.17 -2.81
CA PHE A 31 1.04 6.49 -3.02
C PHE A 31 0.89 6.18 -4.51
N LYS A 32 0.55 4.93 -4.85
CA LYS A 32 0.46 4.49 -6.25
C LYS A 32 -0.69 3.52 -6.43
N LYS A 33 -1.46 3.71 -7.50
CA LYS A 33 -2.48 2.75 -7.93
C LYS A 33 -1.84 1.46 -8.45
N ILE A 34 -2.31 0.33 -7.95
CA ILE A 34 -1.94 -0.98 -8.47
C ILE A 34 -2.65 -1.16 -9.81
N LYS A 35 -1.87 -1.54 -10.84
CA LYS A 35 -2.41 -1.93 -12.13
C LYS A 35 -2.34 -3.44 -12.24
N ILE A 36 -3.49 -4.10 -12.23
CA ILE A 36 -3.58 -5.53 -12.49
C ILE A 36 -3.45 -5.71 -14.02
N GLY A 37 -2.24 -5.98 -14.49
CA GLY A 37 -1.93 -6.26 -15.89
C GLY A 37 -1.68 -7.75 -16.12
N SER A 38 -1.71 -8.19 -17.38
CA SER A 38 -1.43 -9.58 -17.80
C SER A 38 0.01 -10.04 -17.55
N GLU A 39 0.89 -9.15 -17.10
CA GLU A 39 2.30 -9.42 -16.79
C GLU A 39 2.67 -8.96 -15.37
N SER A 40 1.75 -9.02 -14.40
CA SER A 40 2.17 -8.94 -13.01
C SER A 40 2.94 -10.23 -12.71
N PRO A 41 4.28 -10.20 -12.53
CA PRO A 41 4.98 -11.40 -12.14
C PRO A 41 4.41 -11.75 -10.78
N LEU A 42 3.72 -12.89 -10.73
CA LEU A 42 3.31 -13.50 -9.48
C LEU A 42 4.61 -13.80 -8.72
N GLY A 43 5.07 -12.82 -7.94
CA GLY A 43 6.23 -12.92 -7.08
C GLY A 43 5.88 -13.78 -5.89
N PHE A 44 5.70 -15.08 -6.14
CA PHE A 44 5.53 -16.06 -5.09
C PHE A 44 6.89 -16.35 -4.49
N SER A 45 7.19 -15.71 -3.36
CA SER A 45 8.07 -16.33 -2.37
C SER A 45 7.20 -17.18 -1.46
N SER A 46 7.68 -18.35 -1.00
CA SER A 46 6.88 -19.36 -0.29
C SER A 46 6.12 -18.87 0.96
N HIS A 47 6.44 -17.67 1.46
CA HIS A 47 5.76 -17.08 2.61
C HIS A 47 5.21 -15.66 2.36
N HIS A 48 5.45 -15.02 1.21
CA HIS A 48 5.06 -13.62 0.99
C HIS A 48 4.37 -13.45 -0.35
N ILE A 49 3.17 -12.87 -0.33
CA ILE A 49 2.42 -12.50 -1.54
C ILE A 49 2.49 -10.99 -1.67
N GLU A 50 2.90 -10.50 -2.84
CA GLU A 50 2.86 -9.06 -3.14
C GLU A 50 1.40 -8.57 -3.28
N PRO A 51 1.10 -7.30 -2.99
CA PRO A 51 -0.23 -6.71 -3.21
C PRO A 51 -0.83 -7.01 -4.58
N GLU A 52 -0.03 -6.97 -5.65
CA GLU A 52 -0.43 -7.34 -7.01
C GLU A 52 -0.98 -8.77 -7.09
N GLY A 53 -0.35 -9.71 -6.39
CA GLY A 53 -0.75 -11.12 -6.36
C GLY A 53 -2.08 -11.33 -5.64
N VAL A 54 -2.27 -10.69 -4.47
CA VAL A 54 -3.55 -10.69 -3.75
C VAL A 54 -4.67 -10.14 -4.63
N MET A 55 -4.41 -9.03 -5.32
CA MET A 55 -5.38 -8.37 -6.18
C MET A 55 -5.72 -9.20 -7.44
N ALA A 56 -4.73 -9.91 -8.01
CA ALA A 56 -4.98 -10.84 -9.10
C ALA A 56 -5.89 -11.99 -8.65
N MET A 57 -5.62 -12.59 -7.48
CA MET A 57 -6.49 -13.63 -6.90
C MET A 57 -7.89 -13.12 -6.59
N ALA A 58 -8.00 -11.91 -6.02
CA ALA A 58 -9.30 -11.31 -5.72
C ALA A 58 -10.15 -11.14 -6.99
N LYS A 59 -9.51 -10.71 -8.08
CA LYS A 59 -10.16 -10.60 -9.39
C LYS A 59 -10.56 -11.96 -9.95
N ASP A 60 -9.65 -12.94 -9.93
CA ASP A 60 -9.87 -14.23 -10.60
C ASP A 60 -10.82 -15.16 -9.82
N LEU A 61 -10.77 -15.14 -8.48
CA LEU A 61 -11.56 -16.03 -7.63
C LEU A 61 -12.90 -15.43 -7.21
N PHE A 62 -12.99 -14.10 -7.06
CA PHE A 62 -14.16 -13.42 -6.51
C PHE A 62 -14.77 -12.37 -7.46
N ALA A 63 -14.26 -12.26 -8.69
CA ALA A 63 -14.68 -11.25 -9.68
C ALA A 63 -14.58 -9.80 -9.16
N ALA A 64 -13.68 -9.56 -8.20
CA ALA A 64 -13.55 -8.28 -7.51
C ALA A 64 -13.33 -7.11 -8.49
N GLN A 65 -14.00 -5.99 -8.22
CA GLN A 65 -13.81 -4.71 -8.93
C GLN A 65 -13.07 -3.69 -8.06
N THR A 66 -12.45 -4.16 -6.97
CA THR A 66 -11.78 -3.36 -5.96
C THR A 66 -10.66 -2.52 -6.56
N GLN A 67 -10.69 -1.22 -6.28
CA GLN A 67 -9.57 -0.34 -6.60
C GLN A 67 -8.49 -0.49 -5.54
N SER A 68 -7.25 -0.72 -5.96
CA SER A 68 -6.16 -0.97 -5.02
C SER A 68 -4.96 -0.07 -5.22
N TYR A 69 -4.29 0.22 -4.11
CA TYR A 69 -3.19 1.16 -4.03
C TYR A 69 -2.12 0.65 -3.07
N VAL A 70 -0.86 1.01 -3.33
CA VAL A 70 0.25 0.83 -2.39
C VAL A 70 0.64 2.19 -1.82
N MET A 71 0.89 2.23 -0.52
CA MET A 71 1.43 3.36 0.21
C MET A 71 2.69 2.95 0.95
N GLY A 72 3.83 3.53 0.60
CA GLY A 72 5.06 3.35 1.37
C GLY A 72 5.35 4.61 2.18
N ILE A 73 5.47 4.46 3.50
CA ILE A 73 5.73 5.55 4.44
C ILE A 73 7.20 5.52 4.82
N ARG A 74 7.94 6.61 4.60
CA ARG A 74 9.40 6.61 4.80
C ARG A 74 9.75 6.45 6.28
N GLY A 75 10.49 5.39 6.60
CA GLY A 75 11.10 5.14 7.91
C GLY A 75 12.61 5.44 7.91
N TYR A 76 13.24 5.43 9.10
CA TYR A 76 14.65 5.79 9.27
C TYR A 76 15.40 4.88 10.24
N GLU A 77 14.80 4.51 11.38
CA GLU A 77 15.45 3.77 12.46
C GLU A 77 14.94 2.32 12.51
N PHE A 78 15.48 1.47 11.64
CA PHE A 78 15.11 0.04 11.57
C PHE A 78 16.07 -0.88 12.35
N ASP A 79 17.26 -0.38 12.70
CA ASP A 79 18.33 -1.16 13.34
C ASP A 79 18.36 -1.02 14.87
N GLU A 80 17.54 -0.13 15.45
CA GLU A 80 17.46 0.02 16.90
C GLU A 80 16.56 -1.06 17.52
N PHE A 81 17.03 -1.68 18.61
CA PHE A 81 16.23 -2.55 19.48
C PHE A 81 15.18 -1.71 20.23
N GLY A 82 14.13 -1.28 19.52
CA GLY A 82 13.03 -0.51 20.08
C GLY A 82 11.81 -0.52 19.16
N GLU A 83 10.62 -0.68 19.72
CA GLU A 83 9.33 -0.64 19.00
C GLU A 83 8.82 0.81 18.83
N ARG A 84 9.72 1.76 18.53
CA ARG A 84 9.36 3.18 18.44
C ARG A 84 9.56 3.71 17.02
N LEU A 85 8.68 4.61 16.61
CA LEU A 85 8.90 5.42 15.43
C LEU A 85 9.83 6.58 15.80
N SER A 86 10.80 6.89 14.93
CA SER A 86 11.52 8.15 15.03
C SER A 86 10.54 9.31 14.84
N ASP A 87 10.84 10.48 15.41
CA ASP A 87 9.97 11.68 15.28
C ASP A 87 9.65 11.99 13.81
N ARG A 88 10.62 11.75 12.91
CA ARG A 88 10.45 11.94 11.48
C ARG A 88 9.53 10.89 10.85
N ALA A 89 9.69 9.62 11.20
CA ALA A 89 8.80 8.56 10.74
C ALA A 89 7.36 8.77 11.25
N GLN A 90 7.21 9.28 12.48
CA GLN A 90 5.91 9.64 13.03
C GLN A 90 5.25 10.79 12.26
N ASN A 91 5.99 11.85 11.91
CA ASN A 91 5.47 12.93 11.07
C ASN A 91 5.08 12.43 9.67
N ASN A 92 5.88 11.54 9.07
CA ASN A 92 5.58 10.94 7.78
C ASN A 92 4.27 10.12 7.81
N LEU A 93 4.04 9.39 8.91
CA LEU A 93 2.80 8.65 9.13
C LEU A 93 1.59 9.58 9.26
N LEU A 94 1.71 10.70 9.97
CA LEU A 94 0.64 11.69 10.10
C LEU A 94 0.26 12.29 8.73
N GLU A 95 1.24 12.68 7.92
CA GLU A 95 1.00 13.19 6.56
C GLU A 95 0.34 12.15 5.65
N ALA A 96 0.71 10.88 5.79
CA ALA A 96 0.09 9.77 5.07
C ALA A 96 -1.38 9.59 5.47
N ILE A 97 -1.70 9.64 6.78
CA ILE A 97 -3.06 9.58 7.30
C ILE A 97 -3.90 10.75 6.77
N ASP A 98 -3.39 11.98 6.85
CA ASP A 98 -4.06 13.19 6.36
C ASP A 98 -4.35 13.12 4.85
N PHE A 99 -3.47 12.49 4.07
CA PHE A 99 -3.71 12.22 2.66
C PHE A 99 -4.83 11.20 2.44
N VAL A 100 -4.82 10.09 3.18
CA VAL A 100 -5.84 9.03 3.06
C VAL A 100 -7.22 9.55 3.47
N GLU A 101 -7.32 10.30 4.58
CA GLU A 101 -8.56 10.92 5.01
C GLU A 101 -9.14 11.87 3.95
N ARG A 102 -8.28 12.67 3.30
CA ARG A 102 -8.69 13.53 2.18
C ARG A 102 -9.22 12.71 1.01
N CYS A 103 -8.57 11.60 0.66
CA CYS A 103 -9.03 10.72 -0.41
C CYS A 103 -10.41 10.14 -0.11
N PHE A 104 -10.64 9.61 1.10
CA PHE A 104 -11.93 9.08 1.51
C PHE A 104 -13.03 10.15 1.57
N ARG A 105 -12.73 11.33 2.14
CA ARG A 105 -13.69 12.44 2.22
C ARG A 105 -14.13 12.94 0.85
N THR A 106 -13.21 12.98 -0.11
CA THR A 106 -13.48 13.47 -1.47
C THR A 106 -13.89 12.37 -2.46
N LYS A 107 -13.75 11.10 -2.07
CA LYS A 107 -13.85 9.92 -2.94
C LYS A 107 -12.95 10.01 -4.19
N LYS A 108 -11.81 10.69 -4.08
CA LYS A 108 -10.84 10.88 -5.17
C LYS A 108 -9.51 10.28 -4.76
N PHE A 109 -9.09 9.26 -5.50
CA PHE A 109 -7.82 8.58 -5.31
C PHE A 109 -6.94 8.78 -6.53
N PRO A 110 -5.81 9.50 -6.42
CA PRO A 110 -4.92 9.74 -7.55
C PRO A 110 -4.25 8.44 -8.00
N ASN A 111 -3.92 8.34 -9.29
CA ASN A 111 -3.19 7.17 -9.81
C ASN A 111 -1.75 7.08 -9.25
N SER A 112 -1.17 8.22 -8.89
CA SER A 112 0.12 8.33 -8.23
C SER A 112 0.20 9.65 -7.47
N PHE A 113 0.85 9.64 -6.32
CA PHE A 113 1.18 10.82 -5.54
C PHE A 113 2.56 10.59 -4.89
N ASN A 114 3.41 11.59 -5.03
CA ASN A 114 4.67 11.70 -4.32
C ASN A 114 4.82 13.20 -3.98
N THR A 115 5.17 13.48 -2.75
CA THR A 115 5.46 14.82 -2.23
C THR A 115 6.70 15.45 -2.86
N ASN A 116 7.53 14.67 -3.55
CA ASN A 116 8.71 15.16 -4.26
C ASN A 116 8.38 15.49 -5.72
N ILE A 117 7.85 16.69 -5.94
CA ILE A 117 8.06 17.44 -7.18
C ILE A 117 9.05 18.55 -6.84
N ASN A 118 10.34 18.28 -7.04
CA ASN A 118 11.39 19.27 -7.22
C ASN A 118 12.13 18.91 -8.50
#